data_AF-A0A7J4CP59-F1
#
_entry.id   AF-A0A7J4CP59-F1
#
_cell.length_a   1.000
_cell.length_b   1.000
_cell.length_c   1.000
_cell.angle_alpha   90.00
_cell.angle_beta   90.00
_cell.angle_gamma   90.00
#
_symmetry.space_group_name_H-M   'P 1'
#
loop_
_entity.id
_entity.type
_entity.pdbx_description
1 polymer ?
#
loop_
_entity_poly.entity_id
_entity_poly.type
_entity_poly.pdbx_seq_one_letter_code
_entity_poly.pdbx_strand_id
1 'polypeptide(L)'
;MSDSIASELLQKWANTVKNGEPKQVVNLYHEDGILLGTFSPKERVGHELILEYFENLLQSPVEVQIVSEHPHVFELAAVNSGLYNFITGGKTIEARFSFVYSKNDTEWKIISHHSSVLPET
;
A
#
# COMPACT_ATOMS: atom_id res chain seq x y z
N MET A 1 -11.07 10.90 -16.24
CA MET A 1 -10.83 10.12 -15.01
C MET A 1 -10.80 11.11 -13.87
N SER A 2 -11.50 10.88 -12.76
CA SER A 2 -11.39 11.75 -11.58
C SER A 2 -10.07 11.46 -10.88
N ASP A 3 -9.40 12.49 -10.35
CA ASP A 3 -8.27 12.33 -9.43
C ASP A 3 -8.65 11.47 -8.20
N SER A 4 -9.96 11.30 -7.96
CA SER A 4 -10.50 10.47 -6.88
C SER A 4 -10.10 9.00 -6.98
N ILE A 5 -9.88 8.41 -8.16
CA ILE A 5 -9.66 6.95 -8.23
C ILE A 5 -8.38 6.53 -7.49
N ALA A 6 -7.30 7.30 -7.58
CA ALA A 6 -6.05 6.99 -6.89
C ALA A 6 -6.19 7.12 -5.36
N SER A 7 -7.02 8.07 -4.90
CA SER A 7 -7.39 8.22 -3.49
C SER A 7 -8.31 7.11 -3.00
N GLU A 8 -9.32 6.73 -3.79
CA GLU A 8 -10.23 5.62 -3.51
C GLU A 8 -9.48 4.29 -3.38
N LEU A 9 -8.49 4.03 -4.25
CA LEU A 9 -7.64 2.85 -4.18
C LEU A 9 -6.76 2.84 -2.92
N LEU A 10 -6.20 3.99 -2.54
CA LEU A 10 -5.44 4.13 -1.30
C LEU A 10 -6.32 3.86 -0.07
N GLN A 11 -7.53 4.41 -0.03
CA GLN A 11 -8.51 4.17 1.03
C GLN A 11 -8.94 2.71 1.09
N LYS A 12 -9.19 2.07 -0.07
CA LYS A 12 -9.48 0.64 -0.17
C LYS A 12 -8.34 -0.19 0.43
N TRP A 13 -7.09 0.14 0.10
CA TRP A 13 -5.93 -0.55 0.64
C TRP A 13 -5.83 -0.38 2.17
N ALA A 14 -5.94 0.85 2.67
CA ALA A 14 -5.89 1.13 4.11
C ALA A 14 -6.98 0.41 4.91
N ASN A 15 -8.22 0.38 4.38
CA ASN A 15 -9.33 -0.36 4.99
C ASN A 15 -9.10 -1.88 4.95
N THR A 16 -8.52 -2.40 3.86
CA THR A 16 -8.24 -3.84 3.76
C THR A 16 -7.14 -4.27 4.74
N VAL A 17 -6.13 -3.42 4.96
CA VAL A 17 -5.11 -3.62 6.01
C VAL A 17 -5.76 -3.62 7.39
N LYS A 18 -6.66 -2.67 7.68
CA LYS A 18 -7.39 -2.57 8.94
C LYS A 18 -8.26 -3.80 9.25
N ASN A 19 -8.80 -4.44 8.21
CA ASN A 19 -9.57 -5.68 8.37
C ASN A 19 -8.72 -6.87 8.82
N GLY A 20 -7.38 -6.80 8.70
CA GLY A 20 -6.48 -7.82 9.24
C GLY A 20 -6.40 -9.12 8.43
N GLU A 21 -6.81 -9.12 7.15
CA GLU A 21 -6.84 -10.31 6.29
C GLU A 21 -5.75 -10.24 5.19
N PRO A 22 -4.55 -10.85 5.36
CA PRO A 22 -3.42 -10.71 4.45
C PRO A 22 -3.75 -11.05 2.99
N LYS A 23 -4.53 -12.12 2.77
CA LYS A 23 -4.93 -12.54 1.42
C LYS A 23 -5.77 -11.49 0.69
N GLN A 24 -6.62 -10.76 1.42
CA GLN A 24 -7.40 -9.68 0.83
C GLN A 24 -6.51 -8.50 0.45
N VAL A 25 -5.49 -8.19 1.26
CA VAL A 25 -4.51 -7.14 0.94
C VAL A 25 -3.72 -7.51 -0.30
N VAL A 26 -3.23 -8.75 -0.39
CA VAL A 26 -2.47 -9.28 -1.55
C VAL A 26 -3.30 -9.22 -2.83
N ASN A 27 -4.60 -9.50 -2.76
CA ASN A 27 -5.51 -9.40 -3.91
C ASN A 27 -5.62 -7.98 -4.50
N LEU A 28 -5.15 -6.94 -3.82
CA LEU A 28 -5.08 -5.58 -4.37
C LEU A 28 -3.85 -5.37 -5.26
N TYR A 29 -2.85 -6.26 -5.18
CA TYR A 29 -1.62 -6.20 -5.96
C TYR A 29 -1.76 -6.96 -7.27
N HIS A 30 -1.03 -6.50 -8.28
CA HIS A 30 -0.80 -7.25 -9.51
C HIS A 30 -0.05 -8.55 -9.19
N GLU A 31 -0.24 -9.60 -10.00
CA GLU A 31 0.42 -10.90 -9.78
C GLU A 31 1.96 -10.79 -9.70
N ASP A 32 2.52 -9.93 -10.55
CA ASP A 32 3.95 -9.57 -10.58
C ASP A 32 4.26 -8.23 -9.89
N GLY A 33 3.38 -7.74 -9.01
CA GLY A 33 3.58 -6.47 -8.30
C GLY A 33 4.80 -6.51 -7.36
N ILE A 34 5.39 -5.34 -7.10
CA ILE A 34 6.49 -5.19 -6.14
C ILE A 34 6.08 -4.39 -4.91
N LEU A 35 6.49 -4.87 -3.73
CA LEU A 35 6.44 -4.15 -2.47
C LEU A 35 7.84 -3.99 -1.87
N LEU A 36 8.22 -2.74 -1.62
CA LEU A 36 9.36 -2.33 -0.80
C LEU A 36 8.77 -1.81 0.52
N GLY A 37 8.68 -2.68 1.52
CA GLY A 37 7.91 -2.42 2.73
C GLY A 37 8.70 -1.76 3.86
N THR A 38 8.00 -1.00 4.71
CA THR A 38 8.57 -0.28 5.87
C THR A 38 9.26 -1.20 6.86
N PHE A 39 8.72 -2.40 7.06
CA PHE A 39 9.10 -3.31 8.14
C PHE A 39 10.00 -4.47 7.69
N SER A 40 10.56 -4.40 6.47
CA SER A 40 11.41 -5.46 5.93
C SER A 40 12.43 -4.92 4.93
N PRO A 41 13.71 -5.30 5.00
CA PRO A 41 14.69 -4.97 3.97
C PRO A 41 14.57 -5.86 2.72
N LYS A 42 13.72 -6.91 2.76
CA LYS A 42 13.53 -7.87 1.67
C LYS A 42 12.54 -7.31 0.66
N GLU A 43 12.95 -7.23 -0.61
CA GLU A 43 12.07 -6.94 -1.74
C GLU A 43 11.01 -8.04 -1.88
N ARG A 44 9.75 -7.65 -2.07
CA ARG A 44 8.62 -8.57 -2.20
C ARG A 44 8.07 -8.49 -3.62
N VAL A 45 8.54 -9.35 -4.49
CA VAL A 45 8.03 -9.46 -5.87
C VAL A 45 7.04 -10.62 -5.94
N GLY A 46 5.83 -10.30 -6.39
CA GLY A 46 4.74 -11.23 -6.58
C GLY A 46 3.99 -11.62 -5.31
N HIS A 47 2.83 -12.25 -5.51
CA HIS A 47 1.85 -12.52 -4.44
C HIS A 47 2.40 -13.34 -3.27
N GLU A 48 3.27 -14.32 -3.51
CA GLU A 48 3.84 -15.15 -2.45
C GLU A 48 4.63 -14.32 -1.42
N LEU A 49 5.54 -13.47 -1.91
CA LEU A 49 6.40 -12.66 -1.04
C LEU A 49 5.64 -11.50 -0.40
N ILE A 50 4.65 -10.94 -1.10
CA ILE A 50 3.76 -9.90 -0.57
C ILE A 50 2.86 -10.49 0.53
N LEU A 51 2.35 -11.71 0.35
CA LEU A 51 1.58 -12.41 1.38
C LEU A 51 2.41 -12.62 2.64
N GLU A 52 3.63 -13.13 2.50
CA GLU A 52 4.56 -13.32 3.62
C GLU A 52 4.80 -12.01 4.39
N TYR A 53 4.85 -10.86 3.70
CA TYR A 53 5.00 -9.56 4.36
C TYR A 53 3.76 -9.21 5.21
N PHE A 54 2.56 -9.34 4.64
CA PHE A 54 1.32 -8.98 5.34
C PHE A 54 0.93 -10.00 6.43
N GLU A 55 1.26 -11.28 6.27
CA GLU A 55 1.11 -12.27 7.35
C GLU A 55 1.96 -11.93 8.58
N ASN A 56 3.14 -11.35 8.38
CA ASN A 56 3.98 -10.87 9.49
C ASN A 56 3.48 -9.55 10.07
N LEU A 57 3.10 -8.59 9.22
CA LEU A 57 2.63 -7.27 9.68
C LEU A 57 1.29 -7.35 10.43
N LEU A 58 0.36 -8.20 9.97
CA LEU A 58 -1.01 -8.28 10.49
C LEU A 58 -1.17 -9.28 11.64
N GLN A 59 -0.09 -9.72 12.28
CA GLN A 59 -0.15 -10.50 13.52
C GLN A 59 -0.73 -9.71 14.69
N SER A 60 -0.82 -8.38 14.55
CA SER A 60 -1.51 -7.49 15.47
C SER A 60 -2.34 -6.48 14.67
N PRO A 61 -3.34 -5.81 15.29
CA PRO A 61 -4.11 -4.78 14.60
C PRO A 61 -3.21 -3.67 14.06
N VAL A 62 -3.44 -3.30 12.81
CA VAL A 62 -2.75 -2.20 12.12
C VAL A 62 -3.80 -1.26 11.56
N GLU A 63 -3.72 0.01 11.94
CA GLU A 63 -4.47 1.08 11.29
C GLU A 63 -3.50 1.95 10.48
N VAL A 64 -3.95 2.40 9.30
CA VAL A 64 -3.20 3.32 8.46
C VAL A 64 -3.93 4.65 8.40
N GLN A 65 -3.33 5.68 8.98
CA GLN A 65 -3.85 7.04 8.93
C GLN A 65 -3.15 7.81 7.81
N ILE A 66 -3.90 8.24 6.80
CA ILE A 66 -3.36 9.06 5.70
C ILE A 66 -3.17 10.50 6.20
N VAL A 67 -1.97 11.04 6.05
CA VAL A 67 -1.58 12.39 6.49
C VAL A 67 -1.61 13.36 5.32
N SER A 68 -1.06 12.96 4.18
CA SER A 68 -1.13 13.70 2.92
C SER A 68 -1.13 12.74 1.75
N GLU A 69 -1.73 13.18 0.64
CA GLU A 69 -1.75 12.43 -0.61
C GLU A 69 -1.67 13.38 -1.81
N HIS A 70 -1.04 12.89 -2.88
CA HIS A 70 -0.82 13.61 -4.13
C HIS A 70 -1.16 12.67 -5.30
N PRO A 71 -2.46 12.53 -5.62
CA PRO A 71 -2.91 11.64 -6.69
C PRO A 71 -2.63 12.24 -8.08
N HIS A 72 -2.22 11.39 -9.01
CA HIS A 72 -2.09 11.70 -10.44
C HIS A 72 -2.68 10.54 -11.24
N VAL A 73 -3.60 10.83 -12.16
CA VAL A 73 -4.32 9.80 -12.92
C VAL A 73 -4.06 9.93 -14.42
N PHE A 74 -3.74 8.81 -15.03
CA PHE A 74 -3.56 8.62 -16.47
C PHE A 74 -4.65 7.68 -17.00
N GLU A 75 -4.62 7.38 -18.30
CA GLU A 75 -5.64 6.53 -18.93
C GLU A 75 -5.65 5.10 -18.36
N LEU A 76 -4.48 4.48 -18.24
CA LEU A 76 -4.31 3.09 -17.77
C LEU A 76 -3.43 2.98 -16.53
N ALA A 77 -3.01 4.10 -15.96
CA ALA A 77 -2.14 4.15 -14.80
C ALA A 77 -2.60 5.23 -13.83
N ALA A 78 -2.25 5.08 -12.55
CA ALA A 78 -2.42 6.11 -11.56
C ALA A 78 -1.27 6.03 -10.55
N VAL A 79 -0.91 7.17 -9.96
CA VAL A 79 0.09 7.27 -8.92
C VAL A 79 -0.52 8.00 -7.73
N ASN A 80 -0.27 7.53 -6.52
CA ASN A 80 -0.57 8.28 -5.32
C ASN A 80 0.63 8.21 -4.38
N SER A 81 1.19 9.36 -4.03
CA SER A 81 2.33 9.46 -3.12
C SER A 81 2.03 10.45 -2.01
N GLY A 82 2.66 10.25 -0.85
CA GLY A 82 2.41 11.11 0.29
C GLY A 82 2.94 10.54 1.58
N LEU A 83 2.29 10.93 2.68
CA LEU A 83 2.63 10.53 4.04
C LEU A 83 1.46 9.79 4.67
N TYR A 84 1.77 8.73 5.40
CA TYR A 84 0.82 8.07 6.28
C TYR A 84 1.48 7.68 7.60
N ASN A 85 0.66 7.27 8.56
CA ASN A 85 1.11 6.72 9.82
C ASN A 85 0.57 5.30 9.97
N PHE A 86 1.44 4.36 10.31
CA PHE A 86 1.01 3.06 10.84
C PHE A 86 0.78 3.18 12.34
N ILE A 87 -0.40 2.80 12.80
CA ILE A 87 -0.76 2.72 14.22
C ILE A 87 -0.89 1.24 14.56
N THR A 88 0.06 0.71 15.33
CA THR A 88 0.11 -0.71 15.68
C THR A 88 0.91 -0.92 16.97
N GLY A 89 0.53 -1.92 17.77
CA GLY A 89 1.22 -2.23 19.03
C GLY A 89 1.33 -1.05 20.01
N GLY A 90 0.36 -0.12 19.98
CA GLY A 90 0.36 1.08 20.81
C GLY A 90 1.37 2.16 20.40
N LYS A 91 1.96 2.05 19.19
CA LYS A 91 2.91 3.01 18.63
C LYS A 91 2.40 3.59 17.32
N THR A 92 2.86 4.80 17.04
CA THR A 92 2.69 5.46 15.74
C THR A 92 4.03 5.46 15.01
N ILE A 93 4.03 4.99 13.76
CA ILE A 93 5.21 4.92 12.90
C ILE A 93 4.92 5.77 11.66
N GLU A 94 5.61 6.90 11.57
CA GLU A 94 5.48 7.85 10.46
C GLU A 94 6.24 7.35 9.23
N ALA A 95 5.58 7.37 8.08
CA ALA A 95 6.14 6.82 6.86
C ALA A 95 5.72 7.59 5.61
N ARG A 96 6.58 7.50 4.60
CA ARG A 96 6.35 8.00 3.24
C ARG A 96 5.91 6.83 2.38
N PHE A 97 5.01 7.08 1.44
CA PHE A 97 4.56 6.06 0.51
C PHE A 97 4.55 6.56 -0.94
N SER A 98 4.64 5.60 -1.86
CA SER A 98 4.26 5.77 -3.25
C SER A 98 3.57 4.49 -3.73
N PHE A 99 2.35 4.62 -4.21
CA PHE A 99 1.61 3.58 -4.92
C PHE A 99 1.56 3.91 -6.40
N VAL A 100 1.89 2.92 -7.22
CA VAL A 100 1.65 2.93 -8.66
C VAL A 100 0.60 1.87 -8.96
N TYR A 101 -0.45 2.28 -9.63
CA TYR A 101 -1.56 1.44 -10.04
C TYR A 101 -1.55 1.27 -11.56
N SER A 102 -1.85 0.07 -12.02
CA SER A 102 -2.15 -0.24 -13.41
C SER A 102 -3.60 -0.69 -13.53
N LYS A 103 -4.29 -0.23 -14.57
CA LYS A 103 -5.64 -0.69 -14.92
C LYS A 103 -5.53 -1.78 -15.97
N ASN A 104 -6.06 -2.97 -15.68
CA ASN A 104 -6.31 -3.99 -16.69
C ASN A 104 -7.77 -3.88 -17.19
N ASP A 105 -8.22 -4.84 -18.01
CA ASP A 105 -9.56 -4.80 -18.61
C ASP A 105 -10.72 -4.75 -17.59
N THR A 106 -10.49 -5.17 -16.34
CA THR A 106 -11.55 -5.36 -15.35
C THR A 106 -11.33 -4.59 -14.04
N GLU A 107 -10.09 -4.33 -13.63
CA GLU A 107 -9.78 -3.76 -12.32
C GLU A 107 -8.44 -3.01 -12.25
N TRP A 108 -8.31 -2.19 -11.20
CA TRP A 108 -7.07 -1.53 -10.84
C TRP A 108 -6.28 -2.37 -9.85
N LYS A 109 -4.99 -2.55 -10.10
CA LYS A 109 -4.06 -3.28 -9.24
C LYS A 109 -2.83 -2.44 -8.91
N ILE A 110 -2.27 -2.64 -7.74
CA ILE A 110 -0.98 -2.08 -7.33
C ILE A 110 0.13 -2.83 -8.06
N ILE A 111 0.88 -2.14 -8.91
CA ILE A 111 2.05 -2.71 -9.60
C ILE A 111 3.36 -2.39 -8.86
N SER A 112 3.41 -1.26 -8.16
CA SER A 112 4.53 -0.90 -7.28
C SER A 112 4.04 -0.19 -6.03
N HIS A 113 4.54 -0.61 -4.88
CA HIS A 113 4.33 0.04 -3.60
C HIS A 113 5.69 0.21 -2.91
N HIS A 114 6.12 1.45 -2.75
CA HIS A 114 7.25 1.79 -1.91
C HIS A 114 6.74 2.41 -0.62
N SER A 115 7.18 1.91 0.53
CA SER A 115 6.95 2.51 1.82
C SER A 115 8.21 2.50 2.68
N SER A 116 8.47 3.62 3.34
CA SER A 116 9.66 3.78 4.18
C SER A 116 9.39 4.71 5.35
N VAL A 117 10.07 4.48 6.47
CA VAL A 117 10.07 5.42 7.59
C VAL A 117 10.59 6.79 7.15
N LEU A 118 10.25 7.84 7.93
CA LEU A 118 10.90 9.14 7.74
C LEU A 118 12.42 9.01 7.99
N PRO A 119 13.26 9.61 7.13
CA PRO A 119 14.69 9.66 7.37
C PRO A 119 15.03 10.56 8.56
N GLU A 120 16.13 10.25 9.25
CA GLU A 120 16.73 11.16 10.23
C GLU A 120 17.33 12.38 9.53
N THR A 121 17.28 13.54 10.19
CA THR A 121 17.85 14.82 9.72
C THR A 121 19.24 15.06 10.27
#